data_AF-A0AA43FCD9-F1
#
_entry.id   AF-A0AA43FCD9-F1
#
_cell.length_a   1.000
_cell.length_b   1.000
_cell.length_c   1.000
_cell.angle_alpha   90.00
_cell.angle_beta   90.00
_cell.angle_gamma   90.00
#
_symmetry.space_group_name_H-M   'P 1'
#
loop_
_entity.id
_entity.type
_entity.pdbx_description
1 polymer ?
#
loop_
_entity_poly.entity_id
_entity_poly.type
_entity_poly.pdbx_seq_one_letter_code
_entity_poly.pdbx_strand_id
1 'polypeptide(L)'
;MRINIVLLALLMVLGVACNRGDDAAGTTTLVTTVGGTASTGTGTGIGTGSGSATDSDPATDTTSTTAADTTGSVPLAVDPISFEVALQNTSADGVESLVVVVPNDEYTFDEMENLMRDIVDEYPQAESVRVVSDIAAVNAAARYNTDTALAEDTALLDEHLLVELVDGIRLVFRGPYEPMGEASLGS
;
A
#
# COMPACT_ATOMS: atom_id res chain seq x y z
N MET A 1 50.40 -45.63 -29.42
CA MET A 1 49.26 -44.71 -29.47
C MET A 1 49.74 -43.33 -29.06
N ARG A 2 49.94 -42.46 -30.05
CA ARG A 2 50.16 -41.00 -29.96
C ARG A 2 48.88 -40.36 -30.50
N ILE A 3 48.55 -39.10 -30.13
CA ILE A 3 47.33 -38.28 -30.40
C ILE A 3 46.64 -38.01 -29.04
N ASN A 4 46.49 -36.81 -28.45
CA ASN A 4 46.55 -35.43 -28.95
C ASN A 4 47.05 -34.47 -27.85
N ILE A 5 48.22 -33.88 -28.07
CA ILE A 5 48.58 -32.54 -27.62
C ILE A 5 48.13 -31.64 -28.78
N VAL A 6 47.08 -30.84 -28.60
CA VAL A 6 46.68 -29.64 -29.38
C VAL A 6 45.23 -29.41 -28.99
N LEU A 7 44.95 -28.46 -28.08
CA LEU A 7 43.82 -27.51 -28.14
C LEU A 7 43.68 -26.66 -26.85
N LEU A 8 44.78 -26.17 -26.25
CA LEU A 8 44.68 -25.28 -25.06
C LEU A 8 45.13 -23.83 -25.32
N ALA A 9 45.20 -23.41 -26.58
CA ALA A 9 45.56 -22.03 -26.91
C ALA A 9 44.92 -21.60 -28.24
N LEU A 10 43.69 -21.12 -28.19
CA LEU A 10 43.14 -20.28 -29.26
C LEU A 10 42.19 -19.23 -28.67
N LEU A 11 42.75 -18.04 -28.47
CA LEU A 11 42.12 -16.72 -28.64
C LEU A 11 40.61 -16.70 -28.92
N MET A 12 39.84 -16.14 -27.99
CA MET A 12 38.75 -15.21 -28.35
C MET A 12 38.73 -14.04 -27.36
N VAL A 13 39.55 -13.04 -27.69
CA VAL A 13 39.18 -11.64 -27.47
C VAL A 13 38.11 -11.34 -28.52
N LEU A 14 36.84 -11.30 -28.10
CA LEU A 14 35.79 -10.60 -28.85
C LEU A 14 35.22 -9.52 -27.94
N GLY A 15 35.40 -8.28 -28.35
CA GLY A 15 34.83 -7.12 -27.69
C GLY A 15 33.32 -7.13 -27.78
N VAL A 16 32.67 -6.76 -26.68
CA VAL A 16 31.33 -6.20 -26.71
C VAL A 16 31.52 -4.69 -26.75
N ALA A 17 31.58 -4.17 -27.98
CA ALA A 17 31.26 -2.78 -28.25
C ALA A 17 29.73 -2.62 -28.10
N CYS A 18 29.34 -1.55 -27.41
CA CYS A 18 28.04 -0.88 -27.44
C CYS A 18 26.91 -1.64 -28.14
N ASN A 19 26.04 -2.29 -27.36
CA ASN A 19 24.64 -2.24 -27.73
C ASN A 19 24.02 -1.07 -26.95
N ARG A 20 23.89 0.02 -27.70
CA ARG A 20 23.09 1.20 -27.37
C ARG A 20 21.66 0.84 -27.76
N GLY A 21 20.75 0.81 -26.81
CA GLY A 21 19.34 0.59 -27.09
C GLY A 21 18.56 0.69 -25.81
N ASP A 22 18.03 1.90 -25.56
CA ASP A 22 16.98 2.17 -24.58
C ASP A 22 17.21 1.62 -23.18
N ASP A 23 18.16 2.24 -22.46
CA ASP A 23 17.93 2.41 -21.03
C ASP A 23 16.72 3.34 -20.91
N ALA A 24 15.52 2.75 -20.84
CA ALA A 24 14.44 3.36 -20.09
C ALA A 24 15.01 3.54 -18.68
N ALA A 25 15.66 4.68 -18.47
CA ALA A 25 16.17 5.08 -17.19
C ALA A 25 14.93 5.27 -16.33
N GLY A 26 14.51 4.19 -15.66
CA GLY A 26 13.60 4.24 -14.54
C GLY A 26 14.18 5.28 -13.60
N THR A 27 13.60 6.47 -13.64
CA THR A 27 14.12 7.61 -12.90
C THR A 27 13.55 7.46 -11.52
N THR A 28 14.28 6.74 -10.66
CA THR A 28 13.94 6.65 -9.24
C THR A 28 14.10 8.03 -8.62
N THR A 29 12.98 8.73 -8.44
CA THR A 29 12.95 10.03 -7.77
C THR A 29 12.50 9.79 -6.34
N LEU A 30 13.33 10.15 -5.36
CA LEU A 30 12.86 10.33 -3.99
C LEU A 30 12.00 11.59 -3.95
N VAL A 31 10.69 11.42 -3.77
CA VAL A 31 9.72 12.52 -3.75
C VAL A 31 9.29 12.76 -2.30
N THR A 32 10.04 13.58 -1.55
CA THR A 32 9.55 14.07 -0.25
C THR A 32 8.49 15.14 -0.49
N THR A 33 7.23 14.72 -0.66
CA THR A 33 6.07 15.61 -0.65
C THR A 33 5.41 15.55 0.72
N VAL A 34 5.48 16.64 1.47
CA VAL A 34 4.81 16.79 2.77
C VAL A 34 3.33 17.09 2.50
N GLY A 35 2.53 16.05 2.30
CA GLY A 35 1.06 16.11 2.12
C GLY A 35 0.30 16.15 3.43
N GLY A 36 0.62 17.09 4.33
CA GLY A 36 -0.10 17.26 5.59
C GLY A 36 -1.28 18.23 5.44
N THR A 37 -2.49 17.73 5.21
CA THR A 37 -3.70 18.57 5.32
C THR A 37 -4.02 18.78 6.80
N ALA A 38 -3.52 19.88 7.36
CA ALA A 38 -3.80 20.27 8.73
C ALA A 38 -5.29 20.64 8.90
N SER A 39 -6.09 19.74 9.46
CA SER A 39 -7.47 20.04 9.86
C SER A 39 -7.48 20.73 11.22
N THR A 40 -7.87 22.00 11.24
CA THR A 40 -8.07 22.78 12.46
C THR A 40 -9.47 22.51 13.02
N GLY A 41 -9.58 21.60 13.98
CA GLY A 41 -10.82 21.32 14.70
C GLY A 41 -11.04 22.28 15.87
N THR A 42 -12.00 23.19 15.74
CA THR A 42 -12.46 24.05 16.85
C THR A 42 -13.62 23.33 17.58
N GLY A 43 -13.35 22.78 18.76
CA GLY A 43 -14.37 22.17 19.61
C GLY A 43 -15.19 23.22 20.36
N THR A 44 -16.47 23.38 19.99
CA THR A 44 -17.46 24.12 20.78
C THR A 44 -18.40 23.11 21.43
N GLY A 45 -18.38 23.04 22.76
CA GLY A 45 -19.29 22.19 23.52
C GLY A 45 -20.71 22.75 23.63
N ILE A 46 -21.65 21.89 24.02
CA ILE A 46 -22.95 22.05 24.75
C ILE A 46 -23.44 20.58 24.83
N GLY A 47 -23.72 19.92 25.96
CA GLY A 47 -24.43 20.36 27.15
C GLY A 47 -25.89 19.88 27.06
N THR A 48 -26.41 19.33 28.17
CA THR A 48 -27.85 19.12 28.52
C THR A 48 -28.38 17.69 28.35
N GLY A 49 -28.59 17.01 29.48
CA GLY A 49 -29.38 15.79 29.59
C GLY A 49 -30.86 16.05 29.87
N SER A 50 -31.67 15.00 29.90
CA SER A 50 -32.86 14.85 30.76
C SER A 50 -33.52 13.50 30.46
N GLY A 51 -33.94 12.78 31.51
CA GLY A 51 -34.52 11.44 31.41
C GLY A 51 -36.03 11.40 31.13
N SER A 52 -36.59 10.20 31.15
CA SER A 52 -37.97 9.92 31.55
C SER A 52 -38.20 8.42 31.71
N ALA A 53 -38.92 8.07 32.77
CA ALA A 53 -39.53 6.77 33.00
C ALA A 53 -41.06 6.88 32.80
N THR A 54 -41.70 5.71 32.61
CA THR A 54 -43.13 5.37 32.84
C THR A 54 -44.02 5.20 31.58
N ASP A 55 -44.19 3.93 31.19
CA ASP A 55 -45.45 3.13 31.13
C ASP A 55 -46.69 3.63 30.34
N SER A 56 -47.14 2.83 29.36
CA SER A 56 -48.57 2.49 29.09
C SER A 56 -48.75 1.45 27.95
N ASP A 57 -49.69 0.54 28.22
CA ASP A 57 -50.24 -0.68 27.58
C ASP A 57 -50.71 -0.55 26.08
N PRO A 58 -51.09 -1.67 25.38
CA PRO A 58 -51.03 -1.81 23.93
C PRO A 58 -52.38 -1.60 23.20
N ALA A 59 -52.31 -1.30 21.91
CA ALA A 59 -53.42 -1.49 20.98
C ALA A 59 -52.90 -1.94 19.61
N THR A 60 -53.40 -3.09 19.18
CA THR A 60 -53.27 -3.68 17.85
C THR A 60 -53.97 -2.81 16.80
N ASP A 61 -53.30 -2.45 15.70
CA ASP A 61 -53.93 -2.57 14.37
C ASP A 61 -52.92 -2.50 13.20
N THR A 62 -53.32 -3.14 12.11
CA THR A 62 -52.49 -3.54 10.96
C THR A 62 -52.45 -2.46 9.88
N THR A 63 -51.29 -2.18 9.28
CA THR A 63 -51.17 -1.77 7.85
C THR A 63 -49.73 -1.90 7.33
N SER A 64 -49.63 -2.47 6.13
CA SER A 64 -48.40 -2.70 5.35
C SER A 64 -47.81 -1.38 4.84
N THR A 65 -46.48 -1.19 4.95
CA THR A 65 -45.70 -0.30 4.07
C THR A 65 -44.26 -0.82 3.93
N THR A 66 -43.84 -0.97 2.67
CA THR A 66 -42.49 -1.22 2.18
C THR A 66 -41.53 -0.07 2.52
N ALA A 67 -40.32 -0.36 3.01
CA ALA A 67 -39.03 0.18 2.51
C ALA A 67 -37.89 -0.01 3.52
N ALA A 68 -36.78 -0.55 3.00
CA ALA A 68 -35.39 -0.35 3.39
C ALA A 68 -35.09 0.04 4.84
N ASP A 69 -34.70 -0.94 5.65
CA ASP A 69 -33.75 -0.68 6.72
C ASP A 69 -32.34 -0.77 6.11
N THR A 70 -31.96 0.31 5.41
CA THR A 70 -30.56 0.58 5.19
C THR A 70 -30.02 0.91 6.58
N THR A 71 -29.37 -0.07 7.21
CA THR A 71 -28.43 0.21 8.30
C THR A 71 -27.37 1.13 7.71
N GLY A 72 -27.66 2.43 7.75
CA GLY A 72 -26.72 3.47 7.45
C GLY A 72 -25.66 3.40 8.53
N SER A 73 -24.62 2.62 8.27
CA SER A 73 -23.33 2.81 8.90
C SER A 73 -22.99 4.27 8.68
N VAL A 74 -23.18 5.10 9.71
CA VAL A 74 -22.57 6.42 9.75
C VAL A 74 -21.08 6.10 9.67
N PRO A 75 -20.36 6.49 8.60
CA PRO A 75 -18.93 6.29 8.58
C PRO A 75 -18.39 7.07 9.78
N LEU A 76 -17.85 6.35 10.76
CA LEU A 76 -17.03 6.97 11.78
C LEU A 76 -15.92 7.65 10.98
N ALA A 77 -15.86 8.98 11.03
CA ALA A 77 -14.80 9.72 10.37
C ALA A 77 -13.50 9.37 11.10
N VAL A 78 -12.87 8.29 10.66
CA VAL A 78 -11.52 7.91 11.06
C VAL A 78 -10.61 8.95 10.45
N ASP A 79 -9.75 9.56 11.27
CA ASP A 79 -8.75 10.50 10.76
C ASP A 79 -7.90 9.79 9.69
N PRO A 80 -7.69 10.38 8.51
CA PRO A 80 -6.96 9.73 7.43
C PRO A 80 -5.51 9.47 7.86
N ILE A 81 -5.01 8.28 7.57
CA ILE A 81 -3.61 7.95 7.82
C ILE A 81 -2.75 8.83 6.93
N SER A 82 -1.87 9.61 7.56
CA SER A 82 -0.89 10.39 6.83
C SER A 82 0.20 9.49 6.26
N PHE A 83 0.55 9.71 4.99
CA PHE A 83 1.57 8.93 4.32
C PHE A 83 2.56 9.82 3.56
N GLU A 84 3.79 9.32 3.37
CA GLU A 84 4.83 9.96 2.57
C GLU A 84 5.26 9.02 1.46
N VAL A 85 5.31 9.51 0.21
CA VAL A 85 5.89 8.75 -0.90
C VAL A 85 7.42 8.73 -0.73
N ALA A 86 7.99 7.60 -0.38
CA ALA A 86 9.43 7.50 -0.20
C ALA A 86 10.17 7.16 -1.50
N LEU A 87 9.58 6.31 -2.34
CA LEU A 87 10.09 5.98 -3.65
C LEU A 87 8.98 5.91 -4.68
N GLN A 88 9.23 6.50 -5.83
CA GLN A 88 8.41 6.36 -7.02
C GLN A 88 9.30 5.86 -8.15
N ASN A 89 8.96 4.69 -8.70
CA ASN A 89 9.57 4.17 -9.91
C ASN A 89 8.63 4.42 -11.08
N THR A 90 9.12 5.16 -12.06
CA THR A 90 8.34 5.58 -13.21
C THR A 90 8.97 5.01 -14.47
N SER A 91 8.16 4.28 -15.24
CA SER A 91 8.48 3.78 -16.57
C SER A 91 7.96 4.73 -17.63
N ALA A 92 8.25 4.45 -18.91
CA ALA A 92 7.81 5.30 -20.02
C ALA A 92 6.28 5.50 -20.07
N ASP A 93 5.53 4.53 -19.53
CA ASP A 93 4.07 4.49 -19.53
C ASP A 93 3.41 5.03 -18.24
N GLY A 94 4.18 5.38 -17.20
CA GLY A 94 3.63 5.89 -15.94
C GLY A 94 4.35 5.41 -14.69
N VAL A 95 3.74 5.61 -13.51
CA VAL A 95 4.27 5.10 -12.24
C VAL A 95 4.08 3.59 -12.22
N GLU A 96 5.16 2.82 -12.22
CA GLU A 96 5.08 1.35 -12.23
C GLU A 96 4.98 0.81 -10.81
N SER A 97 5.77 1.37 -9.89
CA SER A 97 5.78 0.96 -8.49
C SER A 97 5.97 2.13 -7.54
N LEU A 98 5.24 2.10 -6.41
CA LEU A 98 5.32 3.08 -5.34
C LEU A 98 5.73 2.42 -4.03
N VAL A 99 6.62 3.05 -3.27
CA VAL A 99 6.87 2.70 -1.86
C VAL A 99 6.50 3.90 -1.01
N VAL A 100 5.60 3.68 -0.06
CA VAL A 100 5.02 4.69 0.82
C VAL A 100 5.40 4.37 2.25
N VAL A 101 5.71 5.40 3.03
CA VAL A 101 6.00 5.30 4.45
C VAL A 101 4.82 5.87 5.24
N VAL A 102 4.38 5.12 6.24
CA VAL A 102 3.40 5.57 7.23
C VAL A 102 4.04 5.59 8.62
N PRO A 103 3.46 6.34 9.57
CA PRO A 103 3.86 6.24 10.97
C PRO A 103 3.87 4.79 11.47
N ASN A 104 4.72 4.50 12.45
CA ASN A 104 4.74 3.18 13.06
C ASN A 104 3.69 3.10 14.17
N ASP A 105 2.44 2.87 13.78
CA ASP A 105 1.29 2.73 14.67
C ASP A 105 0.53 1.42 14.39
N GLU A 106 -0.41 1.09 15.28
CA GLU A 106 -1.37 0.00 15.06
C GLU A 106 -2.52 0.50 14.20
N TYR A 107 -2.77 -0.20 13.10
CA TYR A 107 -3.83 0.11 12.14
C TYR A 107 -4.84 -1.02 12.09
N THR A 108 -6.10 -0.65 11.98
CA THR A 108 -7.18 -1.57 11.68
C THR A 108 -7.19 -1.93 10.20
N PHE A 109 -7.92 -3.00 9.87
CA PHE A 109 -8.13 -3.40 8.48
C PHE A 109 -8.76 -2.26 7.66
N ASP A 110 -9.81 -1.63 8.19
CA ASP A 110 -10.53 -0.54 7.49
C ASP A 110 -9.62 0.68 7.27
N GLU A 111 -8.75 1.00 8.23
CA GLU A 111 -7.76 2.07 8.10
C GLU A 111 -6.78 1.79 6.97
N MET A 112 -6.20 0.58 6.91
CA MET A 112 -5.29 0.21 5.84
C MET A 112 -5.96 0.13 4.48
N GLU A 113 -7.20 -0.36 4.41
CA GLU A 113 -7.95 -0.37 3.15
C GLU A 113 -8.23 1.06 2.66
N ASN A 114 -8.66 1.95 3.55
CA ASN A 114 -8.90 3.36 3.21
C ASN A 114 -7.62 4.07 2.76
N LEU A 115 -6.50 3.86 3.46
CA LEU A 115 -5.19 4.36 3.04
C LEU A 115 -4.85 3.89 1.62
N MET A 116 -5.04 2.61 1.33
CA MET A 116 -4.74 2.06 0.02
C MET A 116 -5.65 2.61 -1.08
N ARG A 117 -6.92 2.88 -0.77
CA ARG A 117 -7.83 3.59 -1.68
C ARG A 117 -7.34 4.99 -1.97
N ASP A 118 -6.96 5.75 -0.94
CA ASP A 118 -6.44 7.11 -1.09
C ASP A 118 -5.16 7.14 -1.95
N ILE A 119 -4.25 6.18 -1.74
CA ILE A 119 -3.02 6.07 -2.55
C ILE A 119 -3.36 5.73 -4.01
N VAL A 120 -4.27 4.79 -4.27
CA VAL A 120 -4.65 4.42 -5.65
C VAL A 120 -5.39 5.56 -6.35
N ASP A 121 -6.23 6.31 -5.64
CA ASP A 121 -6.92 7.48 -6.17
C ASP A 121 -5.94 8.62 -6.51
N GLU A 122 -4.90 8.82 -5.70
CA GLU A 122 -3.85 9.81 -5.97
C GLU A 122 -2.87 9.34 -7.06
N TYR A 123 -2.56 8.04 -7.11
CA TYR A 123 -1.61 7.43 -8.04
C TYR A 123 -2.27 6.33 -8.90
N PRO A 124 -3.24 6.66 -9.77
CA PRO A 124 -4.05 5.69 -10.50
C PRO A 124 -3.29 4.92 -11.59
N GLN A 125 -2.02 5.24 -11.81
CA GLN A 125 -1.14 4.52 -12.75
C GLN A 125 -0.28 3.47 -12.03
N ALA A 126 -0.19 3.51 -10.70
CA ALA A 126 0.65 2.59 -9.93
C ALA A 126 0.12 1.15 -10.02
N GLU A 127 0.90 0.26 -10.62
CA GLU A 127 0.55 -1.16 -10.72
C GLU A 127 0.87 -1.93 -9.43
N SER A 128 1.90 -1.47 -8.71
CA SER A 128 2.30 -1.99 -7.42
C SER A 128 2.54 -0.87 -6.41
N VAL A 129 2.04 -1.05 -5.19
CA VAL A 129 2.23 -0.12 -4.09
C VAL A 129 2.64 -0.93 -2.86
N ARG A 130 3.68 -0.50 -2.15
CA ARG A 130 4.12 -1.10 -0.89
C ARG A 130 4.09 -0.07 0.21
N VAL A 131 3.42 -0.38 1.30
CA VAL A 131 3.37 0.47 2.49
C VAL A 131 4.29 -0.11 3.55
N VAL A 132 5.22 0.72 4.02
CA VAL A 132 6.15 0.36 5.10
C VAL A 132 6.01 1.29 6.30
N SER A 133 6.32 0.80 7.50
CA SER A 133 6.26 1.61 8.73
C SER A 133 7.58 2.33 9.06
N ASP A 134 8.65 2.07 8.32
CA ASP A 134 9.98 2.63 8.59
C ASP A 134 10.74 2.97 7.29
N ILE A 135 11.42 4.11 7.31
CA ILE A 135 12.23 4.61 6.19
C ILE A 135 13.40 3.65 5.85
N ALA A 136 13.92 2.91 6.82
CA ALA A 136 14.96 1.92 6.61
C ALA A 136 14.49 0.79 5.68
N ALA A 137 13.22 0.42 5.76
CA ALA A 137 12.61 -0.64 4.96
C ALA A 137 12.35 -0.26 3.50
N VAL A 138 12.44 1.02 3.15
CA VAL A 138 12.09 1.52 1.82
C VAL A 138 12.96 0.92 0.71
N ASN A 139 14.28 0.85 0.92
CA ASN A 139 15.20 0.27 -0.07
C ASN A 139 15.02 -1.26 -0.20
N ALA A 140 14.68 -1.94 0.91
CA ALA A 140 14.33 -3.34 0.88
C ALA A 140 13.03 -3.56 0.10
N ALA A 141 12.01 -2.74 0.34
CA ALA A 141 10.71 -2.83 -0.32
C ALA A 141 10.79 -2.55 -1.83
N ALA A 142 11.67 -1.63 -2.24
CA ALA A 142 11.90 -1.35 -3.66
C ALA A 142 12.60 -2.51 -4.39
N ARG A 143 13.45 -3.28 -3.69
CA ARG A 143 14.13 -4.46 -4.23
C ARG A 143 13.34 -5.75 -4.02
N TYR A 144 12.19 -5.67 -3.36
CA TYR A 144 11.37 -6.84 -3.09
C TYR A 144 10.89 -7.45 -4.41
N ASN A 145 11.06 -8.78 -4.53
CA ASN A 145 10.80 -9.56 -5.76
C ASN A 145 11.65 -9.19 -6.99
N THR A 146 12.79 -8.53 -6.81
CA THR A 146 13.77 -8.33 -7.89
C THR A 146 14.96 -9.29 -7.75
N ASP A 147 15.75 -9.43 -8.82
CA ASP A 147 17.03 -10.17 -8.79
C ASP A 147 18.09 -9.51 -7.87
N THR A 148 17.79 -8.34 -7.29
CA THR A 148 18.69 -7.58 -6.41
C THR A 148 18.29 -7.65 -4.94
N ALA A 149 17.27 -8.42 -4.58
CA ALA A 149 16.86 -8.65 -3.19
C ALA A 149 17.99 -9.29 -2.37
N LEU A 150 18.31 -8.71 -1.22
CA LEU A 150 19.31 -9.24 -0.30
C LEU A 150 18.64 -10.10 0.78
N ALA A 151 19.34 -11.11 1.30
CA ALA A 151 18.80 -11.94 2.38
C ALA A 151 18.48 -11.14 3.66
N GLU A 152 19.21 -10.05 3.89
CA GLU A 152 18.95 -9.13 5.01
C GLU A 152 17.70 -8.27 4.80
N ASP A 153 17.28 -8.06 3.54
CA ASP A 153 16.06 -7.30 3.23
C ASP A 153 14.81 -8.05 3.72
N THR A 154 14.83 -9.38 3.72
CA THR A 154 13.68 -10.19 4.15
C THR A 154 13.32 -9.94 5.61
N ALA A 155 14.31 -9.94 6.51
CA ALA A 155 14.05 -9.69 7.93
C ALA A 155 13.48 -8.28 8.18
N LEU A 156 13.98 -7.30 7.42
CA LEU A 156 13.52 -5.92 7.50
C LEU A 156 12.07 -5.77 6.98
N LEU A 157 11.72 -6.50 5.93
CA LEU A 157 10.37 -6.49 5.36
C LEU A 157 9.37 -7.27 6.21
N ASP A 158 9.79 -8.38 6.83
CA ASP A 158 8.92 -9.12 7.76
C ASP A 158 8.49 -8.26 8.96
N GLU A 159 9.32 -7.30 9.36
CA GLU A 159 9.01 -6.37 10.47
C GLU A 159 8.23 -5.14 10.01
N HIS A 160 8.54 -4.58 8.83
CA HIS A 160 8.08 -3.24 8.44
C HIS A 160 7.16 -3.19 7.22
N LEU A 161 7.02 -4.25 6.42
CA LEU A 161 6.10 -4.28 5.29
C LEU A 161 4.68 -4.58 5.79
N LEU A 162 3.78 -3.60 5.63
CA LEU A 162 2.44 -3.68 6.20
C LEU A 162 1.43 -4.24 5.20
N VAL A 163 1.41 -3.68 4.00
CA VAL A 163 0.49 -4.07 2.92
C VAL A 163 1.13 -3.84 1.56
N GLU A 164 0.84 -4.73 0.62
CA GLU A 164 1.23 -4.64 -0.78
C GLU A 164 -0.02 -4.67 -1.68
N LEU A 165 -0.08 -3.75 -2.64
CA LEU A 165 -0.99 -3.82 -3.77
C LEU A 165 -0.37 -4.65 -4.88
N VAL A 166 -1.06 -5.72 -5.26
CA VAL A 166 -0.70 -6.65 -6.32
C VAL A 166 -1.73 -6.55 -7.44
N ASP A 167 -1.24 -6.49 -8.68
CA ASP A 167 -2.05 -6.39 -9.90
C ASP A 167 -3.03 -5.19 -9.89
N GLY A 168 -2.71 -4.10 -9.19
CA GLY A 168 -3.52 -2.89 -9.09
C GLY A 168 -4.85 -2.99 -8.33
N ILE A 169 -5.26 -4.18 -7.86
CA ILE A 169 -6.56 -4.38 -7.20
C ILE A 169 -6.51 -5.22 -5.93
N ARG A 170 -5.48 -6.03 -5.72
CA ARG A 170 -5.42 -6.98 -4.60
C ARG A 170 -4.52 -6.45 -3.50
N LEU A 171 -5.08 -6.26 -2.32
CA LEU A 171 -4.33 -5.96 -1.11
C LEU A 171 -3.87 -7.26 -0.47
N VAL A 172 -2.59 -7.35 -0.20
CA VAL A 172 -2.00 -8.48 0.51
C VAL A 172 -1.31 -7.94 1.76
N PHE A 173 -1.84 -8.29 2.92
CA PHE A 173 -1.29 -7.88 4.19
C PHE A 173 -0.05 -8.72 4.52
N ARG A 174 0.96 -8.08 5.11
CA ARG A 174 2.29 -8.66 5.36
C ARG A 174 2.78 -8.30 6.77
N GLY A 175 3.86 -8.97 7.17
CA GLY A 175 4.51 -8.76 8.46
C GLY A 175 3.53 -8.83 9.63
N PRO A 176 3.43 -7.78 10.47
CA PRO A 176 2.51 -7.78 11.63
C PRO A 176 1.03 -7.88 11.23
N TYR A 177 0.67 -7.54 10.00
CA TYR A 177 -0.70 -7.57 9.48
C TYR A 177 -1.02 -8.83 8.67
N GLU A 178 -0.07 -9.76 8.47
CA GLU A 178 -0.29 -11.02 7.76
C GLU A 178 -1.58 -11.77 8.18
N PRO A 179 -1.97 -11.83 9.47
CA PRO A 179 -3.21 -12.50 9.88
C PRO A 179 -4.50 -11.90 9.29
N MET A 180 -4.46 -10.66 8.79
CA MET A 180 -5.59 -10.02 8.09
C MET A 180 -5.81 -10.60 6.68
N GLY A 181 -4.82 -11.27 6.11
CA GLY A 181 -4.94 -12.03 4.87
C GLY A 181 -4.88 -11.17 3.61
N GLU A 182 -5.90 -11.28 2.76
CA GLU A 182 -5.99 -10.61 1.46
C GLU A 182 -7.35 -9.91 1.31
N ALA A 183 -7.36 -8.78 0.62
CA ALA A 183 -8.57 -8.04 0.27
C ALA A 183 -8.52 -7.58 -1.20
N SER A 184 -9.66 -7.18 -1.74
CA SER A 184 -9.75 -6.59 -3.08
C SER A 184 -10.31 -5.19 -2.98
N LEU A 185 -9.65 -4.22 -3.62
CA LEU A 185 -10.21 -2.89 -3.81
C LEU A 185 -11.37 -2.97 -4.82
N GLY A 186 -12.56 -2.50 -4.42
CA GLY A 186 -13.70 -2.32 -5.32
C GLY A 186 -14.73 -3.45 -5.42
N SER A 187 -14.86 -4.31 -4.41
CA SER A 187 -15.92 -5.34 -4.32
C SER A 187 -17.28 -4.81 -3.89
#